data_AF-A0A1I5BR85-F1
#
_entry.id   AF-A0A1I5BR85-F1
#
_cell.length_a   1.000
_cell.length_b   1.000
_cell.length_c   1.000
_cell.angle_alpha   90.00
_cell.angle_beta   90.00
_cell.angle_gamma   90.00
#
_symmetry.space_group_name_H-M   'P 1'
#
loop_
_entity.id
_entity.type
_entity.pdbx_description
1 polymer ?
#
loop_
_entity_poly.entity_id
_entity_poly.type
_entity_poly.pdbx_seq_one_letter_code
_entity_poly.pdbx_strand_id
1 'polypeptide(L)' 'MDTIVLKNRIHSFVEKADERILSIVNSVFENYYNKDIVAFYPDGKPMTREEYKEALLNAEKQIDEGDFLDVEELE' A
#
# COMPACT_ATOMS: atom_id res chain seq x y z
N MET A 1 -2.06 0.61 -23.67
CA MET A 1 -3.41 0.04 -23.89
C MET A 1 -4.39 1.08 -23.38
N ASP A 2 -5.40 1.44 -24.17
CA ASP A 2 -6.37 2.46 -23.75
C ASP A 2 -7.19 2.00 -22.53
N THR A 3 -7.54 2.92 -21.64
CA THR A 3 -8.23 2.62 -20.38
C THR A 3 -9.58 1.94 -20.61
N ILE A 4 -10.30 2.29 -21.68
CA ILE A 4 -11.59 1.69 -22.03
C ILE A 4 -11.39 0.23 -22.45
N VAL A 5 -10.35 -0.03 -23.25
CA VAL A 5 -10.01 -1.39 -23.70
C VAL A 5 -9.66 -2.29 -22.51
N LEU A 6 -8.90 -1.76 -21.54
CA LEU A 6 -8.56 -2.51 -20.33
C LEU A 6 -9.80 -2.82 -19.47
N LYS A 7 -10.67 -1.84 -19.25
CA LYS A 7 -11.92 -2.01 -18.49
C LYS A 7 -12.82 -3.09 -19.11
N ASN A 8 -13.03 -3.03 -20.42
CA ASN A 8 -13.88 -4.00 -21.13
C ASN A 8 -13.30 -5.42 -21.03
N ARG A 9 -11.97 -5.56 -21.10
CA ARG A 9 -11.32 -6.85 -20.98
C ARG A 9 -11.46 -7.44 -19.58
N ILE A 10 -11.25 -6.65 -18.53
CA ILE A 10 -11.44 -7.09 -17.14
C ILE A 10 -12.89 -7.51 -16.90
N HIS A 11 -13.86 -6.70 -17.35
CA HIS A 11 -15.28 -7.04 -17.25
C HIS A 11 -15.58 -8.39 -17.91
N SER A 12 -15.04 -8.65 -19.10
CA SER A 12 -15.26 -9.93 -19.78
C SER A 12 -14.70 -11.16 -19.04
N PHE A 13 -13.64 -10.98 -18.24
CA PHE A 13 -13.10 -12.03 -17.39
C PHE A 13 -13.96 -12.28 -16.16
N VAL A 14 -14.44 -11.21 -15.53
CA VAL A 14 -15.32 -11.29 -14.35
C VAL A 14 -16.64 -11.98 -14.69
N GLU A 15 -17.25 -11.68 -15.84
CA GLU A 15 -18.51 -12.31 -16.29
C GLU A 15 -18.41 -13.84 -16.46
N LYS A 16 -17.21 -14.37 -16.68
CA LYS A 16 -16.98 -15.80 -16.93
C LYS A 16 -16.26 -16.49 -15.77
N ALA A 17 -15.92 -15.76 -14.72
CA ALA A 17 -15.11 -16.25 -13.62
C ALA A 17 -15.91 -17.20 -12.71
N ASP A 18 -15.23 -18.22 -12.18
CA ASP A 18 -15.76 -19.02 -11.08
C ASP A 18 -15.60 -18.26 -9.75
N GLU A 19 -16.26 -18.75 -8.69
CA GLU A 19 -16.23 -18.14 -7.37
C GLU A 19 -14.81 -17.92 -6.83
N ARG A 20 -13.87 -18.84 -7.12
CA ARG A 20 -12.49 -18.73 -6.65
C ARG A 20 -11.80 -17.52 -7.28
N ILE A 21 -11.96 -17.34 -8.59
CA ILE A 21 -11.39 -16.17 -9.28
C ILE A 21 -12.05 -14.88 -8.79
N LEU A 22 -13.37 -14.86 -8.60
CA LEU A 22 -14.08 -13.69 -8.07
C LEU A 22 -13.60 -13.33 -6.66
N SER A 23 -13.37 -14.33 -5.80
CA SER A 23 -12.83 -14.13 -4.44
C SER A 23 -11.45 -13.47 -4.47
N ILE A 24 -10.54 -13.96 -5.32
CA ILE A 24 -9.20 -13.39 -5.47
C ILE A 24 -9.28 -11.94 -5.98
N VAL A 25 -10.07 -11.70 -7.03
CA VAL A 25 -10.23 -10.36 -7.62
C VAL A 25 -10.81 -9.39 -6.58
N ASN A 26 -11.82 -9.82 -5.82
CA ASN A 26 -12.40 -9.04 -4.75
C ASN A 26 -11.35 -8.71 -3.68
N SER A 27 -10.59 -9.69 -3.21
CA SER A 27 -9.51 -9.44 -2.23
C SER A 27 -8.47 -8.45 -2.75
N VAL A 28 -8.10 -8.51 -4.02
CA VAL A 28 -7.16 -7.54 -4.61
C VAL A 28 -7.73 -6.13 -4.60
N PHE A 29 -8.99 -5.95 -5.00
CA PHE A 29 -9.63 -4.63 -4.98
C PHE A 29 -9.85 -4.12 -3.55
N GLU A 30 -10.32 -4.97 -2.64
CA GLU A 30 -10.43 -4.64 -1.22
C GLU A 30 -9.09 -4.18 -0.65
N ASN A 31 -7.99 -4.89 -0.91
CA ASN A 31 -6.66 -4.46 -0.46
C ASN A 31 -6.19 -3.17 -1.15
N TYR A 32 -6.55 -2.94 -2.42
CA TYR A 32 -6.19 -1.72 -3.13
C TYR A 32 -6.95 -0.50 -2.61
N TYR A 33 -8.20 -0.67 -2.20
CA TYR A 33 -9.05 0.42 -1.72
C TYR A 33 -9.05 0.57 -0.18
N ASN A 34 -8.67 -0.47 0.57
CA ASN A 34 -8.59 -0.41 2.02
C ASN A 34 -7.39 0.43 2.45
N LYS A 35 -7.73 1.60 3.01
CA LYS A 35 -6.79 2.47 3.72
C LYS A 35 -6.75 2.11 5.20
N ASP A 36 -6.53 0.83 5.48
CA ASP A 36 -6.44 0.36 6.86
C ASP A 36 -5.30 1.09 7.58
N ILE A 37 -5.61 1.56 8.78
CA ILE A 37 -4.61 2.12 9.68
C ILE A 37 -3.80 0.93 10.21
N VAL A 38 -2.51 0.88 9.86
CA VAL A 38 -1.61 -0.21 10.25
C VAL A 38 -0.53 0.21 11.24
N ALA A 39 -0.31 1.52 11.40
CA ALA A 39 0.67 2.07 12.32
C ALA A 39 0.29 3.51 12.72
N PHE A 40 1.11 4.13 13.56
CA PHE A 40 0.99 5.54 13.96
C PHE A 40 2.37 6.20 13.93
N TYR A 41 2.39 7.48 13.56
CA TYR A 41 3.57 8.35 13.73
C TYR A 41 3.81 8.64 15.24
N PRO A 42 5.01 9.13 15.62
CA PRO A 42 5.31 9.49 17.02
C PRO A 42 4.37 10.54 17.63
N ASP A 43 3.76 11.39 16.79
CA ASP A 43 2.76 12.38 17.19
C ASP A 43 1.33 11.79 17.36
N GLY A 44 1.17 10.48 17.14
CA GLY A 44 -0.11 9.78 17.22
C GLY A 44 -0.97 9.85 15.96
N LYS A 45 -0.49 10.45 14.86
CA LYS A 45 -1.22 10.45 13.59
C LYS A 45 -1.27 9.03 13.00
N PRO A 46 -2.44 8.54 12.55
CA PRO A 46 -2.54 7.22 11.93
C PRO A 46 -1.79 7.14 10.60
N MET A 47 -1.27 5.96 10.30
CA MET A 47 -0.60 5.62 9.04
C MET A 47 -1.33 4.51 8.32
N THR A 48 -1.59 4.75 7.04
CA THR A 48 -2.01 3.71 6.10
C THR A 48 -0.84 2.79 5.76
N ARG A 49 -1.13 1.64 5.13
CA ARG A 49 -0.09 0.69 4.71
C ARG A 49 0.90 1.26 3.71
N GLU A 50 0.44 2.11 2.79
CA GLU A 50 1.32 2.78 1.83
C GLU A 50 2.27 3.75 2.54
N GLU A 51 1.73 4.63 3.40
CA GLU A 51 2.54 5.58 4.18
C GLU A 51 3.55 4.87 5.08
N TYR A 52 3.16 3.77 5.72
CA TYR A 52 4.06 2.98 6.56
C TYR A 52 5.20 2.35 5.75
N LYS A 53 4.90 1.83 4.55
CA LYS A 53 5.93 1.28 3.67
C LYS A 53 6.90 2.35 3.18
N GLU A 54 6.41 3.53 2.83
CA GLU A 54 7.27 4.65 2.45
C GLU A 54 8.17 5.10 3.61
N ALA A 55 7.64 5.15 4.84
CA ALA A 55 8.44 5.48 6.02
C ALA A 55 9.56 4.45 6.26
N LEU A 56 9.29 3.15 6.08
CA LEU A 56 10.32 2.11 6.18
C LEU A 56 11.41 2.27 5.12
N LEU A 57 11.03 2.52 3.86
CA LEU A 57 12.00 2.72 2.78
C LEU A 57 12.88 3.96 3.02
N ASN A 58 12.29 5.03 3.56
CA ASN A 58 13.05 6.23 3.92
C ASN A 58 14.02 5.94 5.07
N ALA A 59 13.60 5.21 6.10
CA ALA A 59 14.45 4.83 7.22
C ALA A 59 15.62 3.93 6.79
N GLU A 60 15.36 2.94 5.92
CA GLU A 60 16.42 2.10 5.33
C GLU A 60 17.44 2.95 4.57
N LYS A 61 16.95 3.91 3.77
CA LYS A 61 17.81 4.82 3.02
C LYS A 61 18.66 5.71 3.93
N GLN A 62 18.09 6.25 5.00
CA GLN A 62 18.83 7.06 5.98
C GLN A 62 19.95 6.25 6.64
N ILE A 63 19.68 4.99 7.00
CA ILE A 63 20.68 4.07 7.54
C ILE A 63 21.81 3.85 6.53
N ASP A 64 21.48 3.59 5.27
CA ASP A 64 22.46 3.38 4.20
C ASP A 64 23.31 4.64 3.93
N GLU A 65 22.72 5.83 4.04
CA GLU A 65 23.38 7.13 3.88
C GLU A 65 24.20 7.54 5.11
N GLY A 66 24.09 6.80 6.22
CA GLY A 66 24.75 7.12 7.49
C GLY A 66 24.11 8.31 8.23
N ASP A 67 22.87 8.64 7.89
CA ASP A 67 22.07 9.68 8.53
C ASP A 67 21.46 9.11 9.82
N PHE A 68 22.31 9.01 10.84
CA PHE A 68 21.92 8.59 12.18
C PHE A 68 21.49 9.81 12.98
N LEU A 69 20.45 9.63 13.80
CA LEU A 69 20.01 10.64 14.74
C LEU A 69 20.65 10.34 16.10
N ASP A 70 21.39 11.30 16.64
CA ASP A 70 21.91 11.17 18.00
C ASP A 70 20.81 11.45 19.03
N VAL A 71 20.88 10.79 20.19
CA VAL A 71 19.85 10.92 21.24
C VAL A 71 19.74 12.37 21.76
N GLU A 72 20.81 13.14 21.65
CA GLU A 72 20.85 14.56 22.03
C GLU A 72 20.10 15.46 21.05
N GLU A 73 19.86 15.03 19.81
CA GLU A 73 19.07 15.76 18.80
C GLU A 73 17.55 15.53 18.96
N LEU A 74 17.16 14.62 19.86
CA LEU A 74 15.77 14.31 20.19
C LEU A 74 15.21 15.14 21.36
N GLU A 75 16.05 15.89 22.08
CA GLU A 75 15.66 16.81 23.17
C GLU A 75 15.32 18.22 22.67
#